data_AF-A0A0S7Z0X5-F1
#
_entry.id   AF-A0A0S7Z0X5-F1
#
_cell.length_a   1.000
_cell.length_b   1.000
_cell.length_c   1.000
_cell.angle_alpha   90.00
_cell.angle_beta   90.00
_cell.angle_gamma   90.00
#
_symmetry.space_group_name_H-M   'P 1'
#
loop_
_entity.id
_entity.type
_entity.pdbx_description
1 polymer ?
#
loop_
_entity_poly.entity_id
_entity_poly.type
_entity_poly.pdbx_seq_one_letter_code
_entity_poly.pdbx_strand_id
1 'polypeptide(L)' 'LNDVELNQVLVSFGDDETTRRMVEAIQADGTCFCSGTTWHGRVAMRISVSSYATTEADVDTSLAAFGRIYRETASCK' A
#
# COMPACT_ATOMS: atom_id res chain seq x y z
N LEU A 1 -0.26 12.98 8.95
CA LEU A 1 -0.56 13.23 7.53
C LEU A 1 0.79 13.34 6.83
N ASN A 2 1.04 12.59 5.75
CA ASN A 2 2.26 12.78 4.96
C ASN A 2 2.15 14.14 4.24
N ASP A 3 3.22 14.92 4.24
CA ASP A 3 3.32 16.07 3.33
C ASP A 3 3.70 15.55 1.94
N VAL A 4 2.85 15.79 0.94
CA VAL A 4 2.97 15.16 -0.38
C VAL A 4 3.35 16.22 -1.40
N GLU A 5 4.66 16.33 -1.64
CA GLU A 5 5.26 17.30 -2.56
C GLU A 5 5.10 16.92 -4.04
N LEU A 6 4.81 15.64 -4.34
CA LEU A 6 4.67 15.12 -5.69
C LEU A 6 3.49 14.14 -5.75
N ASN A 7 3.75 12.90 -6.13
CA ASN A 7 2.73 11.92 -6.47
C ASN A 7 2.96 10.58 -5.77
N GLN A 8 3.76 10.57 -4.71
CA GLN A 8 4.18 9.37 -4.03
C GLN A 8 4.08 9.52 -2.52
N VAL A 9 3.64 8.44 -1.88
CA VAL A 9 3.69 8.29 -0.42
C VAL A 9 4.31 6.95 -0.04
N LEU A 10 4.93 6.93 1.14
CA LEU A 10 5.42 5.71 1.78
C LEU A 10 4.49 5.37 2.95
N VAL A 11 4.12 4.10 3.05
CA VAL A 11 3.22 3.57 4.07
C VAL A 11 3.89 2.39 4.76
N SER A 12 3.84 2.36 6.09
CA SER A 12 4.23 1.20 6.90
C SER A 12 3.00 0.69 7.64
N PHE A 13 2.85 -0.63 7.72
CA PHE A 13 1.72 -1.28 8.39
C PHE A 13 2.06 -1.72 9.82
N GLY A 14 3.00 -1.02 10.47
CA GLY A 14 3.48 -1.29 11.83
C GLY A 14 4.92 -1.80 11.81
N ASP A 15 5.08 -3.09 11.56
CA ASP A 15 6.39 -3.76 11.45
C ASP A 15 6.74 -4.16 10.00
N ASP A 16 8.00 -4.50 9.80
CA ASP A 16 8.55 -4.82 8.47
C ASP A 16 7.99 -6.13 7.90
N GLU A 17 7.65 -7.11 8.73
CA GLU A 17 7.07 -8.39 8.26
C GLU A 17 5.64 -8.17 7.79
N THR A 18 4.82 -7.49 8.59
CA THR A 18 3.46 -7.11 8.21
C THR A 18 3.46 -6.28 6.93
N THR A 19 4.41 -5.34 6.79
CA THR A 19 4.50 -4.51 5.59
C THR A 19 4.86 -5.34 4.35
N ARG A 20 5.76 -6.34 4.44
CA ARG A 20 6.04 -7.26 3.32
C ARG A 20 4.81 -8.08 2.93
N ARG A 21 4.13 -8.68 3.91
CA ARG A 21 2.90 -9.46 3.67
C ARG A 21 1.82 -8.63 3.00
N MET A 22 1.65 -7.37 3.43
CA MET A 22 0.71 -6.44 2.80
C MET A 22 1.04 -6.18 1.33
N VAL A 23 2.31 -5.93 1.00
CA VAL A 23 2.74 -5.72 -0.40
C VAL A 23 2.45 -6.95 -1.26
N GLU A 24 2.82 -8.14 -0.77
CA GLU A 24 2.58 -9.41 -1.48
C GLU A 24 1.08 -9.67 -1.68
N ALA A 25 0.28 -9.49 -0.63
CA ALA A 25 -1.16 -9.71 -0.68
C ALA A 25 -1.87 -8.71 -1.61
N ILE A 26 -1.47 -7.43 -1.61
CA ILE A 26 -2.01 -6.42 -2.55
C ILE A 26 -1.68 -6.78 -3.99
N GLN A 27 -0.44 -7.21 -4.26
CA GLN A 27 -0.05 -7.64 -5.61
C GLN A 27 -0.81 -8.90 -6.05
N ALA A 28 -1.04 -9.85 -5.15
CA ALA A 28 -1.81 -11.06 -5.44
C ALA A 28 -3.31 -10.78 -5.64
N ASP A 29 -3.87 -9.81 -4.91
CA ASP A 29 -5.27 -9.40 -5.01
C ASP A 29 -5.61 -8.76 -6.36
N GLY A 30 -4.65 -8.05 -6.96
CA GLY A 30 -4.77 -7.49 -8.31
C GLY A 30 -5.68 -6.26 -8.44
N THR A 31 -6.32 -5.80 -7.36
CA THR A 31 -7.12 -4.56 -7.37
C THR A 31 -6.29 -3.34 -7.73
N CYS A 32 -5.07 -3.25 -7.19
CA CYS A 32 -4.09 -2.25 -7.58
C CYS A 32 -2.67 -2.80 -7.41
N PHE A 33 -1.69 -2.10 -7.98
CA PHE A 33 -0.27 -2.47 -7.83
C PHE A 33 0.46 -1.47 -6.96
N CYS A 34 1.15 -1.95 -5.92
CA CYS A 34 2.04 -1.17 -5.07
C CYS A 34 3.36 -1.93 -4.88
N SER A 35 4.49 -1.22 -4.82
CA SER A 35 5.82 -1.82 -4.69
C SER A 35 6.34 -1.70 -3.27
N GLY A 36 7.03 -2.73 -2.76
CA GLY A 36 7.83 -2.61 -1.54
C GLY A 36 9.10 -1.76 -1.76
N THR A 37 9.57 -1.12 -0.70
CA THR A 37 10.83 -0.37 -0.67
C THR A 37 11.44 -0.37 0.73
N THR A 38 12.69 0.06 0.85
CA THR A 38 13.36 0.28 2.13
C THR A 38 13.67 1.77 2.28
N TRP A 39 13.21 2.37 3.38
CA TRP A 39 13.40 3.78 3.69
C TRP A 39 14.00 3.92 5.09
N HIS A 40 15.16 4.57 5.20
CA HIS A 40 15.94 4.66 6.45
C HIS A 40 16.07 3.33 7.21
N GLY A 41 16.31 2.23 6.48
CA GLY A 41 16.47 0.90 7.06
C GLY A 41 15.17 0.22 7.49
N ARG A 42 13.99 0.78 7.20
CA ARG A 42 12.68 0.19 7.48
C ARG A 42 11.96 -0.18 6.19
N VAL A 43 11.19 -1.26 6.22
CA VAL A 43 10.36 -1.63 5.07
C VAL A 43 9.14 -0.72 5.00
N ALA A 44 8.86 -0.24 3.80
CA ALA A 44 7.67 0.54 3.49
C ALA A 44 7.05 0.03 2.18
N MET A 45 5.74 0.20 2.05
CA MET A 45 5.06 0.15 0.76
C MET A 45 5.09 1.53 0.12
N ARG A 46 5.43 1.57 -1.16
CA ARG A 46 5.45 2.78 -1.98
C ARG A 46 4.23 2.80 -2.88
N ILE A 47 3.44 3.85 -2.74
CA ILE A 47 2.26 4.14 -3.56
C ILE A 47 2.61 5.32 -4.45
N SER A 48 2.49 5.15 -5.76
CA SER A 48 2.76 6.20 -6.75
C SER A 48 1.54 6.38 -7.64
N VAL A 49 0.98 7.58 -7.68
CA VAL A 49 -0.17 7.93 -8.51
C VAL A 49 0.34 8.72 -9.70
N SER A 50 0.60 8.06 -10.83
CA SER A 50 1.22 8.69 -12.00
C SER A 50 0.39 8.61 -13.28
N SER A 51 -0.60 7.70 -13.33
CA SER A 51 -1.46 7.56 -14.49
C SER A 51 -2.50 8.67 -14.52
N TYR A 52 -2.55 9.42 -15.63
CA TYR A 52 -3.56 10.46 -15.85
C TYR A 52 -5.00 9.91 -15.86
N ALA A 53 -5.15 8.61 -16.09
CA ALA A 53 -6.45 7.94 -16.10
C ALA A 53 -6.94 7.54 -14.69
N THR A 54 -6.11 7.70 -13.65
CA THR A 54 -6.50 7.36 -12.28
C THR A 54 -7.57 8.32 -11.79
N THR A 55 -8.70 7.77 -11.35
CA THR A 55 -9.83 8.52 -10.79
C THR A 55 -9.90 8.36 -9.27
N GLU A 56 -10.72 9.19 -8.62
CA GLU A 56 -11.01 9.04 -7.18
C GLU A 56 -11.63 7.67 -6.87
N ALA A 57 -12.49 7.15 -7.74
CA ALA A 57 -13.10 5.83 -7.57
C ALA A 57 -12.08 4.69 -7.58
N ASP A 58 -11.02 4.81 -8.39
CA ASP A 58 -9.91 3.84 -8.40
C ASP A 58 -9.15 3.88 -7.08
N VAL A 59 -8.94 5.07 -6.53
CA VAL A 59 -8.30 5.28 -5.23
C VAL A 59 -9.17 4.68 -4.11
N ASP A 60 -10.47 4.97 -4.09
CA ASP A 60 -11.39 4.44 -3.09
C ASP A 60 -11.44 2.91 -3.12
N THR A 61 -11.49 2.32 -4.31
CA THR A 61 -11.47 0.87 -4.51
C THR A 61 -10.15 0.26 -3.98
N SER A 62 -9.02 0.91 -4.27
CA SER A 62 -7.70 0.50 -3.78
C SER A 62 -7.61 0.56 -2.25
N LEU A 63 -8.11 1.63 -1.64
CA LEU A 63 -8.12 1.80 -0.18
C LEU A 63 -9.05 0.78 0.50
N ALA A 64 -10.19 0.46 -0.11
CA ALA A 64 -11.08 -0.61 0.37
C ALA A 64 -10.38 -1.97 0.35
N ALA A 65 -9.64 -2.29 -0.72
CA ALA A 65 -8.82 -3.50 -0.79
C ALA A 65 -7.74 -3.52 0.30
N PHE A 66 -7.03 -2.41 0.54
CA PHE A 66 -6.03 -2.34 1.62
C PHE A 66 -6.66 -2.63 2.98
N GLY A 67 -7.81 -2.02 3.27
CA GLY A 67 -8.52 -2.26 4.53
C GLY A 67 -8.97 -3.71 4.70
N ARG A 68 -9.46 -4.36 3.63
CA ARG A 68 -9.83 -5.79 3.64
C ARG A 68 -8.61 -6.68 3.87
N ILE A 69 -7.57 -6.52 3.06
CA ILE A 69 -6.33 -7.31 3.13
C ILE A 69 -5.64 -7.14 4.47
N TYR A 70 -5.64 -5.93 5.03
CA TYR A 70 -5.05 -5.67 6.34
C TYR A 70 -5.77 -6.46 7.44
N ARG A 71 -7.10 -6.53 7.43
CA ARG A 71 -7.85 -7.32 8.40
C ARG A 71 -7.56 -8.82 8.27
N GLU A 72 -7.47 -9.33 7.04
CA GLU A 72 -7.14 -10.74 6.77
C GLU A 72 -5.72 -11.08 7.23
N THR A 73 -4.75 -10.19 6.96
CA THR A 73 -3.34 -10.37 7.31
C THR A 73 -3.10 -10.22 8.82
N ALA A 74 -3.79 -9.26 9.46
CA ALA A 74 -3.68 -9.01 10.90
C ALA A 74 -4.40 -10.08 11.75
N SER A 75 -5.45 -10.72 11.21
CA SER A 75 -6.17 -11.81 11.89
C SER A 75 -5.41 -13.14 11.85
N CYS A 76 -4.35 -13.26 11.05
CA CYS A 76 -3.53 -14.47 10.93
C CYS A 76 -2.37 -14.51 11.96
N LYS A 77 -2.64 -14.03 13.18
CA LYS A 77 -1.74 -14.11 14.34
C LYS A 77 -2.15 -15.22 15.28
#